data_AF-A0A386ZF72-F1
#
_entry.id   AF-A0A386ZF72-F1
#
_cell.length_a   1.000
_cell.length_b   1.000
_cell.length_c   1.000
_cell.angle_alpha   90.00
_cell.angle_beta   90.00
_cell.angle_gamma   90.00
#
_symmetry.space_group_name_H-M   'P 1'
#
loop_
_entity.id
_entity.type
_entity.pdbx_description
1 polymer ?
#
loop_
_entity_poly.entity_id
_entity_poly.type
_entity_poly.pdbx_seq_one_letter_code
_entity_poly.pdbx_strand_id
1 'polypeptide(L)'
;MELPITGSTLAVATSSTAYQLSLDIGAYVLNIEGELAVHSPTGASLHRIPGEPHTDELVAALSGLITAAAVADGGELRIDLASGHRLVVEPDPYFEAWNLTVPGRYLVVCMPGGELAVWSAES
;
A
#
# COMPACT_ATOMS: atom_id res chain seq x y z
N MET A 1 6.52 1.02 -12.56
CA MET A 1 7.73 1.16 -11.74
C MET A 1 7.73 0.09 -10.65
N GLU A 2 8.75 -0.75 -10.58
CA GLU A 2 8.91 -1.73 -9.48
C GLU A 2 9.30 -1.02 -8.18
N LEU A 3 8.76 -1.47 -7.05
CA LEU A 3 9.07 -0.94 -5.73
C LEU A 3 10.08 -1.84 -5.00
N PRO A 4 11.00 -1.27 -4.19
CA PRO A 4 12.07 -2.00 -3.53
C PRO A 4 11.62 -2.73 -2.25
N ILE A 5 10.44 -3.35 -2.28
CA ILE A 5 9.81 -4.02 -1.13
C ILE A 5 9.50 -5.51 -1.38
N THR A 6 9.67 -5.99 -2.60
CA THR A 6 9.56 -7.41 -2.94
C THR A 6 10.50 -8.26 -2.08
N GLY A 7 10.00 -9.37 -1.53
CA GLY A 7 10.71 -10.23 -0.61
C GLY A 7 10.64 -9.81 0.87
N SER A 8 10.02 -8.65 1.17
CA SER A 8 9.78 -8.22 2.56
C SER A 8 8.45 -8.77 3.10
N THR A 9 8.33 -8.83 4.42
CA THR A 9 7.05 -9.17 5.08
C THR A 9 6.25 -7.89 5.30
N LEU A 10 4.99 -7.92 4.89
CA LEU A 10 3.97 -6.90 5.12
C LEU A 10 3.18 -7.23 6.39
N ALA A 11 2.93 -6.22 7.21
CA ALA A 11 2.00 -6.30 8.34
C ALA A 11 1.29 -4.96 8.55
N VAL A 12 0.08 -4.98 9.12
CA VAL A 12 -0.62 -3.75 9.51
C VAL A 12 0.03 -3.17 10.77
N ALA A 13 0.42 -1.91 10.71
CA ALA A 13 1.06 -1.19 11.80
C ALA A 13 0.04 -0.77 12.86
N THR A 14 0.44 -0.75 14.13
CA THR A 14 -0.41 -0.31 15.25
C THR A 14 -0.73 1.20 15.21
N SER A 15 0.00 1.96 14.42
CA SER A 15 -0.24 3.39 14.16
C SER A 15 -1.39 3.66 13.20
N SER A 16 -1.97 2.61 12.59
CA SER A 16 -3.11 2.75 11.68
C SER A 16 -4.31 3.41 12.37
N THR A 17 -5.00 4.25 11.62
CA THR A 17 -6.20 4.98 12.06
C THR A 17 -7.32 4.73 11.07
N ALA A 18 -8.54 5.14 11.42
CA ALA A 18 -9.69 5.04 10.52
C ALA A 18 -9.44 5.72 9.15
N TYR A 19 -8.65 6.80 9.08
CA TYR A 19 -8.37 7.53 7.82
C TYR A 19 -7.08 7.11 7.13
N GLN A 20 -6.08 6.64 7.88
CA GLN A 20 -4.79 6.21 7.33
C GLN A 20 -4.47 4.79 7.76
N LEU A 21 -4.40 3.88 6.79
CA LEU A 21 -3.90 2.53 7.01
C LEU A 21 -2.38 2.55 6.83
N SER A 22 -1.64 2.21 7.88
CA SER A 22 -0.17 2.16 7.86
C SER A 22 0.28 0.69 7.83
N LEU A 23 1.18 0.36 6.93
CA LEU A 23 1.72 -0.98 6.76
C LEU A 23 3.23 -0.98 6.97
N ASP A 24 3.70 -1.84 7.87
CA ASP A 24 5.11 -2.04 8.17
C ASP A 24 5.72 -3.05 7.18
N ILE A 25 6.83 -2.67 6.55
CA ILE A 25 7.54 -3.44 5.52
C ILE A 25 9.05 -3.37 5.78
N GLY A 26 9.51 -4.02 6.84
CA GLY A 26 10.91 -3.95 7.27
C GLY A 26 11.33 -2.51 7.60
N ALA A 27 12.17 -1.89 6.76
CA ALA A 27 12.59 -0.49 6.91
C ALA A 27 11.66 0.51 6.22
N TYR A 28 10.72 0.03 5.40
CA TYR A 28 9.75 0.83 4.68
C TYR A 28 8.44 0.90 5.46
N VAL A 29 7.75 2.03 5.32
CA VAL A 29 6.37 2.20 5.76
C VAL A 29 5.54 2.59 4.54
N LEU A 30 4.44 1.89 4.32
CA LEU A 30 3.44 2.22 3.31
C LEU A 30 2.21 2.81 4.02
N ASN A 31 1.90 4.07 3.73
CA ASN A 31 0.66 4.69 4.19
C ASN A 31 -0.34 4.70 3.04
N ILE A 32 -1.58 4.30 3.33
CA ILE A 32 -2.71 4.32 2.40
C ILE A 32 -3.79 5.21 3.01
N GLU A 33 -4.09 6.29 2.31
CA GLU A 33 -5.11 7.29 2.69
C GLU A 33 -6.31 7.24 1.73
N GLY A 34 -6.16 6.62 0.56
CA GLY A 34 -7.23 6.33 -0.38
C GLY A 34 -7.96 5.01 -0.11
N GLU A 35 -8.83 4.64 -1.03
CA GLU A 35 -9.51 3.34 -1.02
C GLU A 35 -8.54 2.20 -1.35
N LEU A 36 -8.72 1.06 -0.66
CA LEU A 36 -7.93 -0.15 -0.88
C LEU A 36 -8.86 -1.30 -1.21
N ALA A 37 -8.59 -1.96 -2.34
CA ALA A 37 -9.18 -3.26 -2.67
C ALA A 37 -8.17 -4.37 -2.37
N VAL A 38 -8.61 -5.43 -1.70
CA VAL A 38 -7.82 -6.65 -1.48
C VAL A 38 -8.52 -7.81 -2.16
N HIS A 39 -8.01 -8.23 -3.31
CA HIS A 39 -8.54 -9.36 -4.04
C HIS A 39 -8.09 -10.67 -3.40
N SER A 40 -9.07 -11.49 -3.03
CA SER A 40 -8.84 -12.85 -2.50
C SER A 40 -8.58 -13.84 -3.65
N PRO A 41 -7.68 -14.82 -3.48
CA PRO A 41 -7.50 -15.89 -4.47
C PRO A 41 -8.67 -16.89 -4.50
N THR A 42 -9.52 -16.92 -3.48
CA THR A 42 -10.54 -17.97 -3.28
C THR A 42 -11.93 -17.44 -2.96
N GLY A 43 -12.15 -16.13 -2.97
CA GLY A 43 -13.38 -15.55 -2.44
C GLY A 43 -13.64 -14.12 -2.89
N ALA A 44 -14.50 -13.44 -2.13
CA ALA A 44 -14.83 -12.04 -2.37
C ALA A 44 -13.62 -11.13 -2.11
N SER A 45 -13.58 -10.00 -2.78
CA SER A 45 -12.60 -8.95 -2.48
C SER A 45 -13.03 -8.19 -1.23
N LEU A 46 -12.07 -7.81 -0.41
CA LEU A 46 -12.28 -6.89 0.70
C LEU A 46 -12.05 -5.46 0.21
N HIS A 47 -12.80 -4.53 0.77
CA HIS A 47 -12.63 -3.11 0.49
C HIS A 47 -12.45 -2.37 1.80
N ARG A 48 -11.51 -1.44 1.81
CA ARG A 48 -11.32 -0.47 2.88
C ARG A 48 -11.62 0.91 2.30
N ILE A 49 -12.54 1.61 2.96
CA ILE A 49 -12.88 3.01 2.69
C ILE A 49 -12.32 3.88 3.82
N PRO A 50 -11.59 4.98 3.52
CA PRO A 50 -11.14 5.95 4.53
C PRO A 50 -12.28 6.42 5.45
N GLY A 51 -12.01 6.45 6.76
CA GLY A 51 -12.98 6.77 7.80
C GLY A 51 -13.66 5.55 8.43
N GLU A 52 -13.57 4.37 7.81
CA GLU A 52 -14.12 3.14 8.36
C GLU A 52 -13.10 2.37 9.22
N PRO A 53 -13.54 1.66 10.28
CA PRO A 53 -12.67 0.79 11.07
C PRO A 53 -12.06 -0.33 10.24
N HIS A 54 -10.82 -0.71 10.54
CA HIS A 54 -10.20 -1.89 9.95
C HIS A 54 -10.72 -3.16 10.62
N THR A 55 -11.10 -4.15 9.83
CA THR A 55 -11.57 -5.45 10.34
C THR A 55 -10.40 -6.41 10.54
N ASP A 56 -10.55 -7.39 11.44
CA ASP A 56 -9.56 -8.44 11.64
C ASP A 56 -9.32 -9.25 10.35
N GLU A 57 -10.36 -9.41 9.52
CA GLU A 57 -10.27 -10.07 8.22
C GLU A 57 -9.37 -9.30 7.25
N LEU A 58 -9.51 -7.97 7.18
CA LEU A 58 -8.64 -7.11 6.38
C LEU A 58 -7.20 -7.19 6.88
N VAL A 59 -6.99 -7.11 8.20
CA VAL A 59 -5.64 -7.21 8.80
C VAL A 59 -4.99 -8.55 8.46
N ALA A 60 -5.73 -9.65 8.53
CA ALA A 60 -5.25 -10.97 8.17
C ALA A 60 -4.90 -11.07 6.67
N ALA A 61 -5.72 -10.50 5.78
CA ALA A 61 -5.49 -10.51 4.34
C ALA A 61 -4.26 -9.69 3.90
N LEU A 62 -3.88 -8.67 4.69
CA LEU A 62 -2.75 -7.78 4.44
C LEU A 62 -1.43 -8.26 5.06
N SER A 63 -1.42 -9.44 5.68
CA SER A 63 -0.24 -9.94 6.39
C SER A 63 0.46 -11.04 5.58
N GLY A 64 1.75 -10.89 5.30
CA GLY A 64 2.54 -11.94 4.66
C GLY A 64 3.70 -11.47 3.79
N LEU A 65 4.35 -12.43 3.13
CA LEU A 65 5.49 -12.17 2.24
C LEU A 65 5.03 -11.51 0.94
N ILE A 66 5.65 -10.38 0.58
CA ILE A 66 5.45 -9.71 -0.71
C ILE A 66 6.23 -10.48 -1.79
N THR A 67 5.52 -10.87 -2.84
CA THR A 67 6.06 -11.58 -4.01
C THR A 67 6.26 -10.67 -5.23
N ALA A 68 5.49 -9.59 -5.33
CA ALA A 68 5.69 -8.52 -6.30
C ALA A 68 5.10 -7.21 -5.76
N ALA A 69 5.70 -6.08 -6.14
CA ALA A 69 5.20 -4.76 -5.79
C ALA A 69 5.56 -3.76 -6.89
N ALA A 70 4.55 -3.16 -7.50
CA ALA A 70 4.74 -2.25 -8.62
C ALA A 70 3.69 -1.15 -8.64
N VAL A 71 4.03 -0.06 -9.32
CA VAL A 71 3.17 1.10 -9.57
C VAL A 71 2.95 1.22 -11.07
N ALA A 72 1.71 1.34 -11.53
CA ALA A 72 1.38 1.60 -12.92
C ALA A 72 1.64 3.06 -13.31
N ASP A 73 1.66 3.37 -14.61
CA ASP A 73 1.93 4.74 -15.11
C ASP A 73 0.89 5.78 -14.64
N GLY A 74 -0.26 5.35 -14.11
CA GLY A 74 -1.29 6.19 -13.52
C GLY A 74 -1.30 6.26 -11.99
N GLY A 75 -0.24 5.81 -11.30
CA GLY A 75 -0.14 5.87 -9.85
C GLY A 75 -0.85 4.74 -9.08
N GLU A 76 -1.53 3.84 -9.78
CA GLU A 76 -2.11 2.64 -9.18
C GLU A 76 -1.01 1.76 -8.56
N LEU A 77 -1.12 1.49 -7.26
CA LEU A 77 -0.24 0.59 -6.53
C LEU A 77 -0.80 -0.83 -6.56
N ARG A 78 0.05 -1.80 -6.92
CA ARG A 78 -0.25 -3.24 -6.84
C ARG A 78 0.79 -3.97 -6.00
N ILE A 79 0.33 -4.76 -5.04
CA ILE A 79 1.18 -5.63 -4.22
C ILE A 79 0.59 -7.04 -4.19
N ASP A 80 1.39 -8.03 -4.59
CA ASP A 80 1.02 -9.45 -4.56
C ASP A 80 1.67 -10.15 -3.37
N LEU A 81 0.86 -10.83 -2.57
CA LEU A 81 1.32 -11.61 -1.41
C LEU A 81 1.44 -13.10 -1.75
N ALA A 82 2.35 -13.79 -1.05
CA ALA A 82 2.52 -15.23 -1.17
C ALA A 82 1.27 -16.03 -0.75
N SER A 83 0.36 -15.41 0.01
CA SER A 83 -0.96 -15.97 0.34
C SER A 83 -1.91 -16.00 -0.87
N GLY A 84 -1.55 -15.37 -1.99
CA GLY A 84 -2.37 -15.20 -3.19
C GLY A 84 -3.24 -13.95 -3.17
N HIS A 85 -3.26 -13.18 -2.07
CA HIS A 85 -3.97 -11.91 -2.02
C HIS A 85 -3.24 -10.85 -2.85
N ARG A 86 -4.02 -10.00 -3.54
CA ARG A 86 -3.52 -8.83 -4.26
C ARG A 86 -4.13 -7.56 -3.68
N LEU A 87 -3.28 -6.63 -3.28
CA LEU A 87 -3.67 -5.29 -2.85
C LEU A 87 -3.64 -4.37 -4.06
N VAL A 88 -4.67 -3.54 -4.20
CA VAL A 88 -4.78 -2.49 -5.22
C VAL A 88 -5.22 -1.20 -4.57
N VAL A 89 -4.44 -0.14 -4.78
CA VAL A 89 -4.81 1.23 -4.40
C VAL A 89 -4.81 2.08 -5.65
N GLU A 90 -6.00 2.54 -6.04
CA GLU A 90 -6.19 3.45 -7.16
C GLU A 90 -5.81 4.88 -6.75
N PRO A 91 -5.33 5.73 -7.68
CA PRO A 91 -5.16 7.15 -7.40
C PRO A 91 -6.49 7.83 -7.09
N ASP A 92 -6.48 8.75 -6.14
CA ASP A 92 -7.62 9.62 -5.87
C ASP A 92 -7.50 10.91 -6.71
N PRO A 93 -8.59 11.44 -7.30
CA PRO A 93 -8.53 12.65 -8.12
C PRO A 93 -8.21 13.93 -7.34
N TYR A 94 -8.41 13.97 -6.03
CA TYR A 94 -8.31 15.16 -5.20
C TYR A 94 -7.30 15.04 -4.06
N PHE A 95 -6.94 13.82 -3.66
CA PHE A 95 -6.06 13.56 -2.52
C PHE A 95 -4.88 12.64 -2.89
N GLU A 96 -3.87 12.62 -2.02
CA GLU A 96 -2.82 11.61 -2.11
C GLU A 96 -3.40 10.25 -1.71
N ALA A 97 -3.21 9.23 -2.55
CA ALA A 97 -3.82 7.92 -2.30
C ALA A 97 -2.95 7.03 -1.41
N TRP A 98 -1.63 7.09 -1.61
CA TRP A 98 -0.66 6.32 -0.86
C TRP A 98 0.74 6.94 -0.94
N ASN A 99 1.57 6.61 0.04
CA ASN A 99 3.00 6.88 -0.02
C ASN A 99 3.82 5.72 0.55
N LEU A 100 4.97 5.45 -0.06
CA LEU A 100 5.96 4.51 0.44
C LEU A 100 7.20 5.28 0.88
N THR A 101 7.58 5.14 2.15
CA THR A 101 8.65 5.94 2.75
C THR A 101 9.67 5.08 3.48
N VAL A 102 10.94 5.48 3.36
CA VAL A 102 12.00 5.20 4.33
C VAL A 102 12.46 6.56 4.85
N PRO A 103 12.20 6.89 6.13
CA PRO A 103 12.52 8.20 6.67
C PRO A 103 13.95 8.66 6.34
N GLY A 104 14.06 9.83 5.70
CA GLY A 104 15.32 10.48 5.33
C GLY A 104 16.06 9.86 4.15
N ARG A 105 15.53 8.84 3.46
CA ARG A 105 16.24 8.14 2.38
C ARG A 105 15.43 7.94 1.11
N TYR A 106 14.14 7.66 1.25
CA TYR A 106 13.30 7.26 0.13
C TYR A 106 11.87 7.70 0.37
N LEU A 107 11.22 8.27 -0.64
CA LEU A 107 9.81 8.63 -0.61
C LEU A 107 9.25 8.51 -2.02
N VAL A 108 8.16 7.76 -2.16
CA VAL A 108 7.30 7.75 -3.34
C VAL A 108 5.91 8.14 -2.88
N VAL A 109 5.30 9.13 -3.53
CA VAL A 109 3.95 9.60 -3.24
C VAL A 109 3.12 9.51 -4.52
N CYS A 110 1.92 8.92 -4.41
CA CYS A 110 0.89 9.06 -5.42
C CYS A 110 0.11 10.35 -5.16
N MET A 111 0.43 11.39 -5.92
CA MET A 111 -0.20 12.70 -5.88
C MET A 111 -1.66 12.60 -6.39
N PRO A 112 -2.50 13.63 -6.12
CA PRO A 112 -3.83 13.71 -6.71
C PRO A 112 -3.80 13.51 -8.24
N GLY A 113 -4.69 12.67 -8.74
CA GLY A 113 -4.77 12.33 -10.17
C GLY A 113 -3.74 11.31 -10.65
N GLY A 114 -2.89 10.77 -9.76
CA GLY A 114 -2.02 9.63 -10.05
C GLY A 114 -0.60 9.95 -10.50
N GLU A 115 -0.22 11.24 -10.53
CA GLU A 115 1.17 11.61 -10.72
C GLU A 115 2.04 11.08 -9.58
N LEU A 116 3.27 10.63 -9.90
CA LEU A 116 4.22 10.16 -8.89
C LEU A 116 5.27 11.21 -8.59
N ALA A 117 5.37 11.56 -7.32
CA ALA A 117 6.49 12.33 -6.81
C ALA A 117 7.48 11.39 -6.10
N VAL A 118 8.74 11.38 -6.56
CA VAL A 118 9.77 10.44 -6.11
C VAL A 118 10.99 11.19 -5.60
N TRP A 119 11.40 10.88 -4.37
CA TRP A 119 12.64 11.35 -3.78
C TRP A 119 13.46 10.15 -3.31
N SER A 120 14.70 10.10 -3.76
CA SER A 120 15.72 9.21 -3.22
C SER A 120 16.94 10.05 -2.91
N ALA A 121 17.51 9.91 -1.72
CA ALA A 121 18.84 10.46 -1.49
C ALA A 121 19.78 9.74 -2.48
N GLU A 122 20.36 10.50 -3.42
CA GLU A 122 21.48 9.99 -4.21
C GLU A 122 22.58 9.58 -3.23
N SER A 123 23.00 8.32 -3.33
CA SER A 123 24.16 7.79 -2.61
C SER A 123 25.45 8.37 -3.15
#